data_AF-A0A8T5P0M6-F1
#
_entry.id   AF-A0A8T5P0M6-F1
#
_cell.length_a   1.000
_cell.length_b   1.000
_cell.length_c   1.000
_cell.angle_alpha   90.00
_cell.angle_beta   90.00
_cell.angle_gamma   90.00
#
_symmetry.space_group_name_H-M   'P 1'
#
loop_
_entity.id
_entity.type
_entity.pdbx_description
1 polymer ?
#
loop_
_entity_poly.entity_id
_entity_poly.type
_entity_poly.pdbx_seq_one_letter_code
_entity_poly.pdbx_strand_id
1 'polypeptide(L)'
;MLDRIKQFFRDALRPFAKKIVGVNPNTLTLLGLLISIAAGIFFAMRDVLAAGFLLLLSGLFDALDGAVARENGRTTRFGGFLDSVCDRFADAAVLIGAMYGD
;
A
#
# COMPACT_ATOMS: atom_id res chain seq x y z
N MET A 1 0.42 -8.20 20.95
CA MET A 1 0.46 -6.73 20.86
C MET A 1 0.25 -6.26 19.42
N LEU A 2 0.99 -6.80 18.45
CA LEU A 2 0.82 -6.53 17.01
C LEU A 2 -0.59 -6.77 16.48
N ASP A 3 -1.26 -7.86 16.89
CA ASP A 3 -2.64 -8.13 16.45
C ASP A 3 -3.63 -7.06 16.89
N ARG A 4 -3.38 -6.43 18.05
CA ARG A 4 -4.22 -5.37 18.61
C ARG A 4 -4.09 -4.07 17.81
N ILE A 5 -2.87 -3.76 17.36
CA ILE A 5 -2.58 -2.63 16.46
C ILE A 5 -3.21 -2.88 15.08
N LYS A 6 -3.02 -4.08 14.52
CA LYS A 6 -3.66 -4.48 13.25
C LYS A 6 -5.19 -4.40 13.33
N GLN A 7 -5.78 -4.81 14.46
CA GLN A 7 -7.22 -4.73 14.69
C GLN A 7 -7.69 -3.27 14.74
N PHE A 8 -7.01 -2.42 15.50
CA PHE A 8 -7.32 -0.99 15.58
C PHE A 8 -7.25 -0.30 14.21
N PHE A 9 -6.19 -0.56 13.43
CA PHE A 9 -6.05 -0.02 12.09
C PHE A 9 -7.18 -0.49 11.16
N ARG A 10 -7.54 -1.78 11.23
CA ARG A 10 -8.68 -2.32 10.46
C ARG A 10 -9.98 -1.63 10.83
N ASP A 11 -10.26 -1.46 12.12
CA ASP A 11 -11.48 -0.83 12.60
C ASP A 11 -11.55 0.66 12.22
N ALA A 12 -10.41 1.35 12.24
CA ALA A 12 -10.30 2.74 11.79
C ALA A 12 -10.51 2.91 10.28
N LEU A 13 -10.03 1.96 9.46
CA LEU A 13 -10.18 1.99 8.00
C LEU A 13 -11.54 1.51 7.53
N ARG A 14 -12.24 0.71 8.34
CA ARG A 14 -13.56 0.15 8.02
C ARG A 14 -14.62 1.16 7.54
N PRO A 15 -14.85 2.33 8.19
CA PRO A 15 -15.81 3.31 7.69
C PRO A 15 -15.43 3.89 6.33
N PHE A 16 -14.13 4.00 6.02
CA PHE A 16 -13.67 4.43 4.71
C PHE A 16 -13.86 3.32 3.67
N ALA A 17 -13.45 2.09 4.01
CA ALA A 17 -13.63 0.93 3.13
C ALA A 17 -15.10 0.70 2.75
N LYS A 18 -16.04 0.89 3.70
CA LYS A 18 -17.48 0.81 3.45
C LYS A 18 -18.04 1.92 2.56
N LYS A 19 -17.41 3.10 2.52
CA LYS A 19 -17.81 4.19 1.62
C LYS A 19 -17.26 3.99 0.21
N ILE A 20 -16.13 3.31 0.08
CA ILE A 20 -15.53 2.93 -1.20
C ILE A 20 -16.24 1.68 -1.72
N VAL A 21 -17.48 1.86 -2.16
CA VAL A 21 -18.29 0.81 -2.80
C VAL A 21 -18.09 0.90 -4.30
N GLY A 22 -17.70 -0.22 -4.93
CA GLY A 22 -17.61 -0.33 -6.38
C GLY A 22 -16.20 -0.23 -6.96
N VAL A 23 -15.25 0.37 -6.25
CA VAL A 23 -13.83 0.38 -6.67
C VAL A 23 -13.26 -1.04 -6.63
N ASN A 24 -12.46 -1.41 -7.63
CA ASN A 24 -11.77 -2.69 -7.66
C ASN A 24 -10.58 -2.61 -6.67
N PRO A 25 -10.47 -3.52 -5.68
CA PRO A 25 -9.32 -3.56 -4.78
C PRO A 25 -7.98 -3.54 -5.52
N ASN A 26 -7.89 -4.23 -6.67
CA ASN A 26 -6.68 -4.26 -7.48
C ASN A 26 -6.22 -2.87 -7.96
N THR A 27 -7.15 -1.93 -8.15
CA THR A 27 -6.80 -0.55 -8.51
C THR A 27 -6.07 0.14 -7.35
N LEU A 28 -6.48 -0.12 -6.11
CA LEU A 28 -5.84 0.42 -4.92
C LEU A 28 -4.43 -0.18 -4.73
N THR A 29 -4.27 -1.48 -4.97
CA THR A 29 -2.95 -2.16 -4.99
C THR A 29 -2.01 -1.52 -6.02
N LEU A 30 -2.49 -1.30 -7.25
CA LEU A 30 -1.69 -0.68 -8.30
C LEU A 30 -1.33 0.78 -7.99
N LEU A 31 -2.25 1.54 -7.37
CA LEU A 31 -1.96 2.90 -6.91
C LEU A 31 -0.91 2.90 -5.80
N GLY A 32 -1.01 1.98 -4.83
CA GLY A 32 0.01 1.77 -3.81
C GLY A 32 1.39 1.53 -4.43
N LEU A 33 1.48 0.62 -5.41
CA LEU A 33 2.72 0.35 -6.13
C LEU A 33 3.31 1.62 -6.79
N LEU A 34 2.49 2.41 -7.49
CA LEU A 34 2.96 3.65 -8.12
C LEU A 34 3.48 4.67 -7.09
N ILE A 35 2.80 4.79 -5.95
CA ILE A 35 3.22 5.66 -4.85
C ILE A 35 4.54 5.17 -4.25
N SER A 36 4.72 3.85 -4.11
CA SER A 36 5.98 3.26 -3.62
C SER A 36 7.15 3.49 -4.59
N ILE A 37 6.90 3.36 -5.90
CA ILE A 37 7.90 3.70 -6.92
C ILE A 37 8.29 5.18 -6.81
N ALA A 38 7.31 6.08 -6.64
CA ALA A 38 7.60 7.49 -6.40
C ALA A 38 8.43 7.68 -5.11
N ALA A 39 8.10 6.98 -4.02
CA ALA A 39 8.90 7.01 -2.79
C ALA A 39 10.36 6.59 -3.05
N GLY A 40 10.59 5.52 -3.83
CA GLY A 40 11.93 5.11 -4.27
C GLY A 40 12.67 6.20 -5.04
N ILE A 41 12.01 6.92 -5.95
CA ILE A 41 12.60 8.06 -6.67
C ILE A 41 13.02 9.17 -5.70
N PHE A 42 12.17 9.54 -4.73
CA PHE A 42 12.51 10.56 -3.73
C PHE A 42 13.64 10.11 -2.78
N PHE A 43 13.70 8.82 -2.43
CA PHE A 43 14.84 8.25 -1.72
C PHE A 43 16.13 8.41 -2.52
N ALA A 44 16.07 8.18 -3.84
CA ALA A 44 17.22 8.36 -4.73
C ALA A 44 17.67 9.84 -4.82
N MET A 45 16.74 10.78 -4.67
CA MET A 45 17.02 12.23 -4.68
C MET A 45 17.45 12.79 -3.31
N ARG A 46 17.68 11.94 -2.29
CA ARG A 46 18.02 12.33 -0.91
C ARG A 46 16.94 13.12 -0.17
N ASP A 47 15.73 13.23 -0.72
CA ASP A 47 14.58 13.84 -0.04
C ASP A 47 13.85 12.78 0.81
N VAL A 48 14.47 12.46 1.94
CA VAL A 48 14.02 11.40 2.85
C VAL A 48 12.65 11.71 3.45
N LEU A 49 12.30 13.00 3.62
CA LEU A 49 11.01 13.40 4.18
C LEU A 49 9.88 13.13 3.19
N ALA A 50 10.02 13.55 1.94
CA ALA A 50 9.04 13.25 0.90
C ALA A 50 8.95 11.74 0.65
N ALA A 51 10.09 11.05 0.60
CA ALA A 51 10.15 9.60 0.42
C ALA A 51 9.43 8.84 1.54
N GLY A 52 9.69 9.21 2.80
CA GLY A 52 9.03 8.62 3.96
C GLY A 52 7.52 8.86 3.97
N PHE A 53 7.08 10.06 3.61
CA PHE A 53 5.66 10.37 3.50
C PHE A 53 4.97 9.52 2.41
N LEU A 54 5.57 9.42 1.23
CA LEU A 54 5.04 8.60 0.14
C LEU A 54 5.03 7.11 0.51
N LEU A 55 6.06 6.62 1.20
CA LEU A 55 6.10 5.24 1.68
C LEU A 55 4.94 4.94 2.66
N LEU A 56 4.70 5.84 3.62
CA LEU A 56 3.55 5.73 4.53
C LEU A 56 2.22 5.76 3.78
N LEU A 57 2.11 6.62 2.76
CA LEU A 57 0.92 6.71 1.92
C LEU A 57 0.71 5.42 1.12
N SER A 58 1.76 4.83 0.56
CA SER A 58 1.68 3.52 -0.11
C SER A 58 1.15 2.44 0.82
N GLY A 59 1.69 2.33 2.04
CA GLY A 59 1.22 1.37 3.05
C GLY A 59 -0.23 1.59 3.49
N LEU A 60 -0.72 2.83 3.43
CA LEU A 60 -2.14 3.12 3.65
C LEU A 60 -3.01 2.56 2.53
N PHE A 61 -2.59 2.65 1.27
CA PHE A 61 -3.32 2.11 0.12
C PHE A 61 -3.39 0.59 0.14
N ASP A 62 -2.29 -0.09 0.49
CA ASP A 62 -2.25 -1.54 0.74
C ASP A 62 -3.26 -1.94 1.84
N ALA A 63 -3.20 -1.28 3.01
CA ALA A 63 -4.14 -1.57 4.08
C ALA A 63 -5.62 -1.33 3.69
N LEU A 64 -5.87 -0.30 2.86
CA LEU A 64 -7.18 0.03 2.33
C LEU A 64 -7.66 -1.01 1.32
N ASP A 65 -6.82 -1.50 0.41
CA ASP A 65 -7.23 -2.47 -0.60
C ASP A 65 -7.75 -3.76 0.02
N GLY A 66 -7.07 -4.26 1.05
CA GLY A 66 -7.43 -5.47 1.75
C GLY A 66 -8.69 -5.24 2.58
N ALA A 67 -8.85 -4.04 3.16
CA ALA A 67 -10.07 -3.67 3.87
C ALA A 67 -11.27 -3.58 2.91
N VAL A 68 -11.12 -2.95 1.75
CA VAL A 68 -12.15 -2.81 0.70
C VAL A 68 -12.51 -4.17 0.11
N ALA A 69 -11.53 -5.04 -0.15
CA ALA A 69 -11.77 -6.40 -0.62
C ALA A 69 -12.59 -7.21 0.39
N ARG A 70 -12.26 -7.12 1.69
CA ARG A 70 -12.96 -7.84 2.76
C ARG A 70 -14.38 -7.32 2.98
N GLU A 71 -14.57 -6.01 3.12
CA GLU A 71 -15.88 -5.43 3.44
C GLU A 71 -16.85 -5.52 2.26
N ASN A 72 -16.36 -5.50 1.02
CA ASN A 72 -17.21 -5.63 -0.18
C ASN A 72 -17.34 -7.07 -0.70
N GLY A 73 -16.80 -8.08 -0.01
CA GLY A 73 -16.85 -9.49 -0.44
C GLY A 73 -16.14 -9.76 -1.77
N ARG A 74 -15.12 -8.97 -2.10
CA ARG A 74 -14.32 -9.04 -3.35
C ARG A 74 -12.95 -9.69 -3.14
N THR A 75 -12.77 -10.49 -2.09
CA THR A 75 -11.53 -11.25 -1.87
C THR A 75 -11.40 -12.36 -2.92
N THR A 76 -10.32 -12.32 -3.71
CA THR A 76 -10.06 -13.31 -4.76
C THR A 76 -8.63 -13.86 -4.66
N ARG A 77 -8.39 -15.08 -5.16
CA ARG A 77 -7.03 -15.65 -5.22
C ARG A 77 -6.09 -14.81 -6.09
N PHE A 78 -6.61 -14.29 -7.20
CA PHE A 78 -5.84 -13.40 -8.07
C PHE A 78 -5.47 -12.09 -7.37
N GLY A 79 -6.41 -11.47 -6.65
CA GLY A 79 -6.14 -10.25 -5.88
C GLY A 79 -5.03 -10.45 -4.86
N GLY A 80 -5.09 -11.52 -4.07
CA GLY A 80 -4.01 -11.84 -3.11
C GLY A 80 -2.66 -12.16 -3.77
N PHE A 81 -2.67 -12.76 -4.96
CA PHE A 81 -1.44 -12.95 -5.74
C PHE A 81 -0.88 -11.61 -6.25
N LEU A 82 -1.74 -10.75 -6.81
CA LEU A 82 -1.36 -9.43 -7.32
C LEU A 82 -0.77 -8.57 -6.20
N ASP A 83 -1.42 -8.53 -5.04
CA ASP A 83 -0.99 -7.87 -3.81
C ASP A 83 0.44 -8.29 -3.42
N SER A 84 0.67 -9.59 -3.24
CA SER A 84 1.99 -10.14 -2.89
C SER A 84 3.08 -9.85 -3.94
N VAL A 85 2.71 -9.75 -5.22
CA VAL A 85 3.65 -9.41 -6.29
C VAL A 85 3.96 -7.91 -6.27
N CYS A 86 2.94 -7.06 -6.14
CA CYS A 86 3.08 -5.61 -6.04
C CYS A 86 3.92 -5.21 -4.83
N ASP A 87 3.72 -5.84 -3.66
CA ASP A 87 4.56 -5.64 -2.47
C ASP A 87 6.05 -5.85 -2.76
N ARG A 88 6.39 -6.92 -3.48
CA ARG A 88 7.80 -7.18 -3.84
C ARG A 88 8.39 -6.13 -4.76
N PHE A 89 7.61 -5.63 -5.70
CA PHE A 89 8.05 -4.54 -6.57
C PHE A 89 8.15 -3.21 -5.82
N ALA A 90 7.22 -2.95 -4.89
CA ALA A 90 7.23 -1.78 -4.01
C ALA A 90 8.49 -1.77 -3.13
N ASP A 91 8.76 -2.87 -2.43
CA ASP A 91 9.96 -3.05 -1.61
C ASP A 91 11.23 -2.88 -2.45
N ALA A 92 11.29 -3.52 -3.62
CA ALA A 92 12.43 -3.40 -4.53
C ALA A 92 12.67 -1.95 -4.97
N ALA A 93 11.62 -1.23 -5.36
CA ALA A 93 11.74 0.17 -5.81
C ALA A 93 12.28 1.09 -4.71
N VAL A 94 11.77 0.94 -3.49
CA VAL A 94 12.21 1.73 -2.32
C VAL A 94 13.66 1.39 -1.95
N LEU A 95 14.01 0.10 -1.90
CA LEU A 95 15.37 -0.33 -1.57
C LEU A 95 16.38 0.11 -2.63
N ILE A 96 16.06 -0.02 -3.92
CA ILE A 96 16.91 0.47 -5.02
C ILE A 96 17.13 1.97 -4.88
N GLY A 97 16.07 2.75 -4.68
CA GLY A 97 16.17 4.19 -4.49
C GLY A 97 17.04 4.59 -3.29
N ALA A 98 16.87 3.90 -2.16
CA ALA A 98 17.66 4.14 -0.96
C ALA A 98 19.14 3.75 -1.12
N MET A 99 19.45 2.73 -1.92
CA MET A 99 20.82 2.25 -2.15
C MET A 99 21.58 3.05 -3.20
N TYR A 100 20.93 3.41 -4.30
CA TYR A 100 21.56 4.02 -5.48
C TYR A 100 21.29 5.52 -5.62
N GLY A 101 20.66 6.15 -4.62
CA GLY A 101 20.55 7.60 -4.58
C GLY A 101 21.93 8.25 -4.53
N ASP A 102 22.14 9.25 -5.38
CA ASP A 102 23.35 10.09 -5.35
C ASP A 102 23.20 11.15 -4.25
#